data_AF-A0A2N3EKD9-F1
#
_entry.id   AF-A0A2N3EKD9-F1
#
_cell.length_a   1.000
_cell.length_b   1.000
_cell.length_c   1.000
_cell.angle_alpha   90.00
_cell.angle_beta   90.00
_cell.angle_gamma   90.00
#
_symmetry.space_group_name_H-M   'P 1'
#
loop_
_entity.id
_entity.type
_entity.pdbx_description
1 polymer ?
#
loop_
_entity_poly.entity_id
_entity_poly.type
_entity_poly.pdbx_seq_one_letter_code
_entity_poly.pdbx_strand_id
1 'polypeptide(L)'
;MVVFRLLGFLFIVAALMALGSDALLSLENGEVTMRSFSALWGLVHEGSRDGFVTWAGANAPEGLKNPLDAVMGFPSWGVLGVIGIVLAGLIALLRRAD
;
A
#
# COMPACT_ATOMS: atom_id res chain seq x y z
N MET A 1 10.30 18.36 7.84
CA MET A 1 8.97 18.39 7.18
C MET A 1 8.99 18.01 5.69
N VAL A 2 9.97 18.44 4.88
CA VAL A 2 10.00 18.16 3.42
C VAL A 2 10.03 16.66 3.10
N VAL A 3 10.82 15.86 3.81
CA VAL A 3 10.95 14.41 3.58
C VAL A 3 9.61 13.69 3.70
N PHE A 4 8.87 13.90 4.80
CA PHE A 4 7.55 13.29 4.98
C PHE A 4 6.54 13.72 3.91
N ARG A 5 6.64 14.97 3.42
CA ARG A 5 5.78 15.45 2.33
C ARG A 5 6.08 14.73 1.01
N LEU A 6 7.36 14.53 0.73
CA LEU A 6 7.80 13.78 -0.45
C LEU A 6 7.39 12.32 -0.36
N LEU A 7 7.52 11.69 0.81
CA LEU A 7 7.07 10.32 1.03
C LEU A 7 5.54 10.19 0.87
N GLY A 8 4.76 11.08 1.48
CA GLY A 8 3.30 11.08 1.31
C GLY A 8 2.89 11.24 -0.14
N PHE A 9 3.52 12.18 -0.87
CA PHE A 9 3.29 12.36 -2.30
C PHE A 9 3.67 11.13 -3.11
N LEU A 10 4.81 10.50 -2.81
CA LEU A 10 5.26 9.27 -3.46
C LEU A 10 4.23 8.14 -3.31
N PHE A 11 3.71 7.94 -2.11
CA PHE A 11 2.67 6.93 -1.85
C PHE A 11 1.36 7.22 -2.60
N ILE A 12 0.96 8.49 -2.69
CA ILE A 12 -0.21 8.90 -3.48
C ILE A 12 0.01 8.61 -4.98
N VAL A 13 1.18 8.97 -5.52
CA VAL A 13 1.52 8.68 -6.91
C VAL A 13 1.52 7.17 -7.17
N ALA A 14 2.15 6.39 -6.30
CA ALA A 14 2.16 4.93 -6.41
C ALA A 14 0.74 4.32 -6.35
N ALA A 15 -0.13 4.86 -5.50
CA ALA A 15 -1.54 4.45 -5.43
C ALA A 15 -2.29 4.73 -6.74
N LEU A 16 -2.08 5.91 -7.34
CA LEU A 16 -2.68 6.27 -8.63
C LEU A 16 -2.15 5.39 -9.77
N MET A 17 -0.86 5.05 -9.76
CA MET A 17 -0.27 4.13 -10.74
C MET A 17 -0.89 2.73 -10.60
N ALA A 18 -1.02 2.22 -9.37
CA ALA A 18 -1.67 0.94 -9.10
C ALA A 18 -3.13 0.93 -9.60
N LEU A 19 -3.89 1.99 -9.29
CA LEU A 19 -5.29 2.15 -9.73
C LEU A 19 -5.39 2.20 -11.26
N GLY A 20 -4.51 2.95 -11.93
CA GLY A 20 -4.48 3.01 -13.38
C GLY A 20 -4.18 1.66 -14.02
N SER A 21 -3.23 0.90 -13.47
CA SER A 21 -2.94 -0.44 -13.97
C SER A 21 -4.06 -1.45 -13.72
N ASP A 22 -4.76 -1.36 -12.59
CA ASP A 22 -5.92 -2.20 -12.29
C ASP A 22 -7.11 -1.85 -13.19
N ALA A 23 -7.28 -0.57 -13.56
CA ALA A 23 -8.30 -0.14 -14.52
C ALA A 23 -8.03 -0.70 -15.92
N LEU A 24 -6.77 -0.69 -16.38
CA LEU A 24 -6.40 -1.29 -17.67
C LEU A 24 -6.64 -2.80 -17.67
N LEU A 25 -6.20 -3.51 -16.62
CA LEU A 25 -6.48 -4.95 -16.44
C LEU A 25 -7.97 -5.26 -16.42
N SER A 26 -8.78 -4.38 -15.80
CA SER A 26 -10.23 -4.56 -15.77
C SER A 26 -10.86 -4.46 -17.16
N LEU A 27 -10.33 -3.60 -18.03
CA LEU A 27 -10.77 -3.48 -19.42
C LEU A 27 -10.34 -4.68 -20.25
N GLU A 28 -9.12 -5.19 -20.04
CA GLU A 28 -8.60 -6.37 -20.73
C GLU A 28 -9.41 -7.64 -20.39
N ASN A 29 -9.77 -7.80 -19.12
CA ASN A 29 -10.52 -8.97 -18.64
C ASN A 29 -12.04 -8.86 -18.84
N GLY A 30 -12.55 -7.67 -19.14
CA GLY A 30 -13.99 -7.40 -19.22
C GLY A 30 -14.72 -7.46 -17.86
N GLU A 31 -13.98 -7.45 -16.76
CA GLU A 31 -14.50 -7.50 -15.39
C GLU A 31 -13.66 -6.63 -14.44
N VAL A 32 -14.28 -6.13 -13.37
CA VAL A 32 -13.59 -5.29 -12.38
C VAL A 32 -12.52 -6.11 -11.64
N THR A 33 -11.27 -5.89 -12.02
CA THR A 33 -10.10 -6.57 -11.45
C THR A 33 -9.38 -5.63 -10.49
N MET A 34 -9.26 -6.03 -9.22
CA MET A 34 -8.49 -5.30 -8.22
C MET A 34 -7.39 -6.19 -7.69
N ARG A 35 -6.13 -5.80 -7.86
CA ARG A 35 -5.00 -6.61 -7.37
C ARG A 35 -4.72 -6.30 -5.90
N SER A 36 -4.54 -7.36 -5.12
CA SER A 36 -4.15 -7.24 -3.72
C SER A 36 -2.76 -6.64 -3.58
N PHE A 37 -2.50 -5.98 -2.47
CA PHE A 37 -1.21 -5.38 -2.17
C PHE A 37 -0.08 -6.42 -2.23
N SER A 38 -0.33 -7.65 -1.77
CA SER A 38 0.61 -8.75 -1.92
C SER A 38 0.94 -9.07 -3.37
N ALA A 39 -0.05 -9.05 -4.27
CA ALA A 39 0.16 -9.33 -5.69
C ALA A 39 0.98 -8.22 -6.35
N LEU A 40 0.67 -6.95 -6.07
CA LEU A 40 1.47 -5.83 -6.58
C LEU A 40 2.91 -5.88 -6.06
N TRP A 41 3.11 -6.17 -4.77
CA TRP A 41 4.46 -6.31 -4.20
C TRP A 41 5.21 -7.46 -4.87
N GLY A 42 4.56 -8.60 -5.12
CA GLY A 42 5.13 -9.70 -5.89
C GLY A 42 5.65 -9.29 -7.27
N LEU A 43 4.88 -8.46 -8.00
CA LEU A 43 5.27 -7.93 -9.30
C LEU A 43 6.49 -6.99 -9.24
N VAL A 44 6.64 -6.24 -8.15
CA VAL A 44 7.78 -5.33 -7.97
C VAL A 44 9.03 -6.10 -7.56
N HIS A 45 8.90 -6.94 -6.54
CA HIS A 45 10.02 -7.73 -6.03
C HIS A 45 9.55 -8.89 -5.14
N GLU A 46 9.26 -10.04 -5.77
CA GLU A 46 8.80 -11.28 -5.13
C GLU A 46 9.62 -11.70 -3.90
N GLY A 47 10.96 -11.77 -4.01
CA GLY A 47 11.80 -12.24 -2.91
C GLY A 47 11.71 -11.38 -1.62
N SER A 48 11.40 -10.09 -1.75
CA SER A 48 11.22 -9.19 -0.59
C SER A 48 9.85 -9.39 0.05
N ARG A 49 8.83 -9.65 -0.76
CA ARG A 49 7.48 -9.98 -0.30
C ARG A 49 7.47 -11.32 0.43
N ASP A 50 8.11 -12.35 -0.12
CA ASP A 50 8.16 -13.67 0.52
C ASP A 50 8.98 -13.64 1.82
N GLY A 51 10.11 -12.91 1.81
CA GLY A 51 10.88 -12.66 3.03
C GLY A 51 10.05 -11.97 4.12
N PHE A 52 9.24 -10.98 3.75
CA PHE A 52 8.35 -10.29 4.68
C PHE A 52 7.23 -11.20 5.20
N VAL A 53 6.54 -11.95 4.34
CA VAL A 53 5.47 -12.87 4.77
C VAL A 53 6.02 -13.96 5.70
N THR A 54 7.19 -14.51 5.38
CA THR A 54 7.87 -15.51 6.22
C THR A 54 8.23 -14.94 7.58
N TRP A 55 8.82 -13.74 7.60
CA TRP A 55 9.16 -13.05 8.83
C TRP A 55 7.91 -12.73 9.66
N ALA A 56 6.84 -12.24 9.03
CA ALA A 56 5.59 -11.90 9.68
C ALA A 56 4.92 -13.14 10.30
N GLY A 57 4.89 -14.27 9.59
CA GLY A 57 4.34 -15.52 10.12
C GLY A 57 5.08 -16.03 11.35
N ALA A 58 6.42 -15.89 11.36
CA ALA A 58 7.28 -16.43 12.41
C ALA A 58 7.47 -15.48 13.61
N ASN A 59 7.56 -14.17 13.38
CA ASN A 59 8.02 -13.20 14.38
C ASN A 59 6.99 -12.14 14.75
N ALA A 60 5.90 -11.97 13.98
CA ALA A 60 4.90 -10.99 14.35
C ALA A 60 4.14 -11.43 15.62
N PRO A 61 3.86 -10.51 16.56
CA PRO A 61 2.95 -10.77 17.66
C PRO A 61 1.60 -11.29 17.15
N GLU A 62 0.96 -12.23 17.85
CA GLU A 62 -0.30 -12.84 17.37
C GLU A 62 -1.38 -11.81 17.03
N GLY A 63 -1.49 -10.73 17.82
CA GLY A 63 -2.44 -9.64 17.57
C GLY A 63 -2.18 -8.85 16.28
N LEU A 64 -0.98 -8.94 15.71
CA LEU A 64 -0.58 -8.25 14.47
C LEU A 64 -0.70 -9.14 13.22
N LYS A 65 -0.75 -10.46 13.36
CA LYS A 65 -0.84 -11.40 12.23
C LYS A 65 -2.12 -11.15 11.41
N ASN A 66 -3.28 -11.11 12.07
CA ASN A 66 -4.56 -10.88 11.40
C ASN A 66 -4.62 -9.53 10.66
N PRO A 67 -4.22 -8.38 11.26
CA PRO A 67 -4.13 -7.11 10.54
C PRO A 67 -3.15 -7.13 9.37
N LEU A 68 -1.99 -7.78 9.51
CA LEU A 68 -1.00 -7.86 8.43
C LEU A 68 -1.53 -8.65 7.24
N ASP A 69 -2.13 -9.81 7.50
CA ASP A 69 -2.76 -10.62 6.45
C ASP A 69 -3.91 -9.88 5.76
N ALA A 70 -4.72 -9.14 6.53
CA ALA A 70 -5.76 -8.29 5.97
C ALA A 70 -5.18 -7.23 5.03
N VAL A 71 -4.16 -6.47 5.47
CA VAL A 71 -3.48 -5.45 4.64
C VAL A 71 -2.91 -6.06 3.36
N MET A 72 -2.30 -7.25 3.44
CA MET A 72 -1.77 -7.96 2.28
C MET A 72 -2.86 -8.38 1.27
N GLY A 73 -4.09 -8.60 1.74
CA GLY A 73 -5.26 -8.94 0.92
C GLY A 73 -6.02 -7.75 0.34
N PHE A 74 -5.89 -6.55 0.91
CA PHE A 74 -6.61 -5.36 0.44
C PHE A 74 -6.09 -4.87 -0.94
N PRO A 75 -6.92 -4.15 -1.72
CA PRO A 75 -6.51 -3.55 -2.98
C PRO A 75 -5.29 -2.66 -2.82
N SER A 76 -4.31 -2.83 -3.72
CA SER A 76 -3.00 -2.19 -3.62
C SER A 76 -3.06 -0.67 -3.57
N TRP A 77 -3.90 -0.08 -4.44
CA TRP A 77 -4.12 1.36 -4.50
C TRP A 77 -4.73 1.90 -3.19
N GLY A 78 -5.57 1.10 -2.52
CA GLY A 78 -6.19 1.47 -1.25
C GLY A 78 -5.15 1.52 -0.13
N VAL A 79 -4.31 0.49 -0.02
CA VAL A 79 -3.24 0.43 0.98
C VAL A 79 -2.25 1.59 0.80
N LEU A 80 -1.74 1.78 -0.41
CA LEU A 80 -0.79 2.86 -0.72
C LEU A 80 -1.42 4.25 -0.54
N GLY A 81 -2.66 4.42 -0.98
CA GLY A 81 -3.39 5.69 -0.91
C GLY A 81 -3.65 6.13 0.53
N VAL A 82 -4.11 5.21 1.38
CA VAL A 82 -4.34 5.49 2.81
C VAL A 82 -3.04 5.91 3.50
N ILE A 83 -1.93 5.20 3.25
CA ILE A 83 -0.61 5.57 3.81
C ILE A 83 -0.23 6.99 3.36
N GLY A 84 -0.38 7.29 2.07
CA GLY A 84 -0.08 8.61 1.52
C GLY A 84 -0.93 9.74 2.13
N ILE A 85 -2.23 9.52 2.27
CA ILE A 85 -3.18 10.48 2.86
C ILE A 85 -2.86 10.71 4.34
N VAL A 86 -2.59 9.65 5.11
CA VAL A 86 -2.24 9.77 6.53
C VAL A 86 -0.96 10.58 6.70
N LEU A 87 0.07 10.29 5.91
CA LEU A 87 1.33 11.05 5.96
C LEU A 87 1.12 12.53 5.59
N ALA A 88 0.37 12.81 4.53
CA ALA A 88 0.08 14.18 4.11
C ALA A 88 -0.78 14.93 5.14
N GLY A 89 -1.79 14.26 5.70
CA GLY A 89 -2.73 14.81 6.70
C GLY A 89 -2.07 15.07 8.04
N LEU A 90 -1.21 14.17 8.53
CA LEU A 90 -0.46 14.36 9.77
C LEU A 90 0.44 15.60 9.66
N ILE A 91 1.11 15.80 8.53
CA ILE A 91 1.93 17.00 8.28
C ILE A 91 1.06 18.26 8.26
N ALA A 92 -0.12 18.20 7.62
CA ALA A 92 -1.04 19.33 7.56
C ALA A 92 -1.55 19.72 8.95
N LEU A 93 -1.81 18.75 9.82
CA LEU A 93 -2.19 18.96 11.22
C LEU A 93 -1.04 19.56 12.04
N LEU A 94 0.17 19.00 11.94
CA LEU A 94 1.34 19.51 12.66
C LEU A 94 1.66 20.96 12.32
N ARG A 95 1.50 21.37 11.05
CA ARG A 95 1.68 22.77 10.62
C ARG A 95 0.66 23.76 11.15
N ARG A 96 -0.49 23.30 11.64
CA ARG A 96 -1.53 24.17 12.24
C ARG A 96 -1.33 24.38 13.74
N ALA A 97 -0.48 23.57 14.37
CA ALA A 97 -0.19 23.65 15.80
C ALA A 97 0.97 24.62 16.12
N ASP A 98 1.73 25.01 15.10
CA ASP A 98 2.76 26.06 15.12
C ASP A 98 2.16 27.42 14.73
#